data_AF-A0A415EI63-F1
#
_entry.id   AF-A0A415EI63-F1
#
_cell.length_a   1.000
_cell.length_b   1.000
_cell.length_c   1.000
_cell.angle_alpha   90.00
_cell.angle_beta   90.00
_cell.angle_gamma   90.00
#
_symmetry.space_group_name_H-M   'P 1'
#
loop_
_entity.id
_entity.type
_entity.pdbx_description
1 polymer ?
#
loop_
_entity_poly.entity_id
_entity_poly.type
_entity_poly.pdbx_seq_one_letter_code
_entity_poly.pdbx_strand_id
1 'polypeptide(L)'
;VLDELSNQLGEYELGTGTTVSAFYYHLYITMIRVKHNHFVTVPKWLKAIDYQEKDFQLLYSLQDRINQDFEIYLPKEEFAWLHLSIIAKRTIDRSDQEITFGQRFNCWSGLEQVVSAYLSDPFFEQWDTDILGHFMTSFFVSRLVNEALSPLLNKELKEVHDMVEKKHSQIHKINTHFLSTHSKALPISSSIFEDVAASFTLYMDMVFRYYQPVKQILFLLEGDYLVVQSIRIEAREQLGDHHHLLFVKLQEFLPEQLNNEKIDLIVTNYRPYLSDDSLETDYVLINSQPTTKDWTMVKHQLNPLTDQLSF
;
A
#
# COMPACT_ATOMS: atom_id res chain seq x y z
N VAL A 1 -26.93 -3.51 -13.90
CA VAL A 1 -25.48 -3.21 -14.11
C VAL A 1 -24.62 -4.04 -13.16
N LEU A 2 -24.58 -3.78 -11.85
CA LEU A 2 -23.76 -4.62 -10.95
C LEU A 2 -24.25 -6.07 -10.83
N ASP A 3 -25.55 -6.36 -10.92
CA ASP A 3 -26.05 -7.75 -10.86
C ASP A 3 -25.65 -8.61 -12.08
N GLU A 4 -25.33 -7.98 -13.22
CA GLU A 4 -24.77 -8.70 -14.39
C GLU A 4 -23.27 -8.91 -14.23
N LEU A 5 -22.58 -7.94 -13.64
CA LEU A 5 -21.19 -8.09 -13.24
C LEU A 5 -21.05 -9.05 -12.04
N SER A 6 -22.08 -9.24 -11.21
CA SER A 6 -21.99 -9.97 -9.94
C SER A 6 -21.74 -11.46 -10.11
N ASN A 7 -22.25 -12.03 -11.19
CA ASN A 7 -22.00 -13.42 -11.57
C ASN A 7 -20.57 -13.63 -12.11
N GLN A 8 -19.81 -12.56 -12.37
CA GLN A 8 -18.41 -12.56 -12.80
C GLN A 8 -17.48 -11.80 -11.81
N LEU A 9 -18.05 -11.21 -10.75
CA LEU A 9 -17.36 -10.48 -9.70
C LEU A 9 -16.61 -11.50 -8.82
N GLY A 10 -15.33 -11.67 -9.11
CA GLY A 10 -14.45 -12.63 -8.45
C GLY A 10 -13.38 -13.22 -9.37
N GLU A 11 -13.55 -13.09 -10.69
CA GLU A 11 -12.60 -13.57 -11.70
C GLU A 11 -11.75 -12.46 -12.34
N TYR A 12 -11.83 -11.23 -11.82
CA TYR A 12 -11.05 -10.11 -12.37
C TYR A 12 -9.55 -10.38 -12.24
N GLU A 13 -8.84 -10.28 -13.36
CA GLU A 13 -7.39 -10.46 -13.42
C GLU A 13 -6.66 -9.23 -12.89
N LEU A 14 -7.29 -8.05 -12.99
CA LEU A 14 -6.75 -6.78 -12.52
C LEU A 14 -7.54 -6.25 -11.32
N GLY A 15 -6.81 -5.94 -10.24
CA GLY A 15 -7.35 -5.26 -9.07
C GLY A 15 -7.67 -3.79 -9.33
N THR A 16 -8.62 -3.25 -8.56
CA THR A 16 -8.90 -1.80 -8.49
C THR A 16 -9.31 -1.38 -7.08
N GLY A 17 -8.77 -0.25 -6.63
CA GLY A 17 -9.18 0.47 -5.43
C GLY A 17 -10.36 1.43 -5.67
N THR A 18 -10.95 1.43 -6.87
CA THR A 18 -12.14 2.23 -7.17
C THR A 18 -13.34 1.69 -6.40
N THR A 19 -13.93 2.53 -5.54
CA THR A 19 -15.13 2.15 -4.80
C THR A 19 -16.33 2.00 -5.75
N VAL A 20 -17.33 1.22 -5.34
CA VAL A 20 -18.58 1.04 -6.11
C VAL A 20 -19.24 2.38 -6.46
N SER A 21 -19.32 3.30 -5.49
CA SER A 21 -19.89 4.63 -5.71
C SER A 21 -19.09 5.45 -6.72
N ALA A 22 -17.75 5.39 -6.64
CA ALA A 22 -16.88 6.09 -7.59
C ALA A 22 -17.01 5.51 -9.01
N PHE A 23 -17.13 4.18 -9.16
CA PHE A 23 -17.40 3.53 -10.44
C PHE A 23 -18.69 4.07 -11.09
N TYR A 24 -19.80 4.05 -10.36
CA TYR A 24 -21.07 4.57 -10.87
C TYR A 24 -21.01 6.05 -11.21
N TYR A 25 -20.30 6.84 -10.41
CA TYR A 25 -20.09 8.24 -10.68
C TYR A 25 -19.30 8.48 -11.98
N HIS A 26 -18.21 7.74 -12.21
CA HIS A 26 -17.44 7.81 -13.45
C HIS A 26 -18.25 7.37 -14.67
N LEU A 27 -19.03 6.29 -14.55
CA LEU A 27 -19.89 5.82 -15.62
C LEU A 27 -20.97 6.87 -15.95
N TYR A 28 -21.61 7.45 -14.93
CA TYR A 28 -22.59 8.51 -15.10
C TYR A 28 -22.01 9.73 -15.81
N ILE A 29 -20.85 10.24 -15.36
CA ILE A 29 -20.17 11.36 -16.01
C ILE A 29 -19.87 11.02 -17.48
N THR A 30 -19.38 9.82 -17.75
CA THR A 30 -19.07 9.36 -19.11
C THR A 30 -20.31 9.41 -20.01
N MET A 31 -21.45 8.88 -19.54
CA MET A 31 -22.72 8.95 -20.25
C MET A 31 -23.17 10.40 -20.53
N ILE A 32 -23.08 11.27 -19.52
CA ILE A 32 -23.47 12.68 -19.67
C ILE A 32 -22.54 13.41 -20.65
N ARG A 33 -21.23 13.18 -20.59
CA ARG A 33 -20.27 13.79 -21.52
C ARG A 33 -20.55 13.36 -22.97
N VAL A 34 -20.76 12.07 -23.21
CA VAL A 34 -21.09 11.53 -24.54
C VAL A 34 -22.40 12.11 -25.08
N LYS A 35 -23.44 12.22 -24.23
CA LYS A 35 -24.72 12.82 -24.63
C LYS A 35 -24.58 14.28 -25.11
N HIS A 36 -23.55 14.99 -24.64
CA HIS A 36 -23.22 16.35 -25.06
C HIS A 36 -22.08 16.41 -26.09
N ASN A 37 -21.73 15.29 -26.72
CA ASN A 37 -20.65 15.18 -27.72
C ASN A 37 -19.25 15.58 -27.21
N HIS A 38 -19.00 15.43 -25.91
CA HIS A 38 -17.70 15.66 -25.30
C HIS A 38 -16.94 14.34 -25.14
N PHE A 39 -16.23 13.95 -26.19
CA PHE A 39 -15.54 12.66 -26.26
C PHE A 39 -14.12 12.71 -25.69
N VAL A 40 -13.67 11.60 -25.12
CA VAL A 40 -12.27 11.39 -24.74
C VAL A 40 -11.42 10.99 -25.94
N THR A 41 -10.11 11.05 -25.74
CA THR A 41 -9.15 10.42 -26.63
C THR A 41 -8.17 9.63 -25.79
N VAL A 42 -7.94 8.38 -26.16
CA VAL A 42 -6.98 7.47 -25.53
C VAL A 42 -5.85 7.21 -26.54
N PRO A 43 -4.57 7.26 -26.10
CA PRO A 43 -3.44 6.95 -26.97
C PRO A 43 -3.60 5.60 -27.67
N LYS A 44 -3.25 5.55 -28.97
CA LYS A 44 -3.45 4.35 -29.80
C LYS A 44 -2.78 3.10 -29.21
N TRP A 45 -1.57 3.24 -28.69
CA TRP A 45 -0.82 2.15 -28.08
C TRP A 45 -1.53 1.60 -26.82
N LEU A 46 -2.07 2.50 -25.99
CA LEU A 46 -2.75 2.13 -24.76
C LEU A 46 -4.11 1.47 -25.04
N LYS A 47 -4.87 1.97 -26.04
CA LYS A 47 -6.07 1.29 -26.54
C LYS A 47 -5.79 -0.11 -27.05
N ALA A 48 -4.67 -0.29 -27.74
CA ALA A 48 -4.32 -1.59 -28.32
C ALA A 48 -4.07 -2.63 -27.23
N ILE A 49 -3.46 -2.24 -26.10
CA ILE A 49 -3.29 -3.08 -24.92
C ILE A 49 -4.66 -3.34 -24.28
N ASP A 50 -5.36 -2.26 -23.92
CA ASP A 50 -6.61 -2.31 -23.16
C ASP A 50 -7.69 -3.16 -23.84
N TYR A 51 -7.80 -3.08 -25.17
CA TYR A 51 -8.76 -3.88 -25.94
C TYR A 51 -8.47 -5.38 -25.96
N GLN A 52 -7.31 -5.85 -25.48
CA GLN A 52 -7.05 -7.28 -25.31
C GLN A 52 -7.40 -7.79 -23.91
N GLU A 53 -7.65 -6.89 -22.95
CA GLU A 53 -7.94 -7.27 -21.58
C GLU A 53 -9.32 -7.90 -21.46
N LYS A 54 -9.39 -9.04 -20.75
CA LYS A 54 -10.67 -9.71 -20.47
C LYS A 54 -11.60 -8.81 -19.65
N ASP A 55 -11.05 -8.14 -18.65
CA ASP A 55 -11.77 -7.23 -17.77
C ASP A 55 -12.35 -6.03 -18.55
N PHE A 56 -11.64 -5.55 -19.58
CA PHE A 56 -12.18 -4.54 -20.50
C PHE A 56 -13.35 -5.09 -21.33
N GLN A 57 -13.24 -6.31 -21.88
CA GLN A 57 -14.35 -6.89 -22.66
C GLN A 57 -15.61 -7.07 -21.83
N LEU A 58 -15.45 -7.46 -20.57
CA LEU A 58 -16.54 -7.54 -19.60
C LEU A 58 -17.15 -6.16 -19.33
N LEU A 59 -16.33 -5.13 -19.11
CA LEU A 59 -16.87 -3.78 -18.95
C LEU A 59 -17.61 -3.31 -20.21
N TYR A 60 -17.08 -3.61 -21.40
CA TYR A 60 -17.66 -3.23 -22.68
C TYR A 60 -18.99 -3.93 -22.96
N SER A 61 -19.20 -5.14 -22.43
CA SER A 61 -20.48 -5.85 -22.61
C SER A 61 -21.68 -5.14 -21.96
N LEU A 62 -21.43 -4.14 -21.10
CA LEU A 62 -22.48 -3.28 -20.54
C LEU A 62 -23.11 -2.33 -21.56
N GLN A 63 -22.52 -2.15 -22.75
CA GLN A 63 -23.00 -1.23 -23.78
C GLN A 63 -24.48 -1.45 -24.13
N ASP A 64 -24.91 -2.69 -24.30
CA ASP A 64 -26.30 -2.99 -24.67
C ASP A 64 -27.26 -2.57 -23.55
N ARG A 65 -26.90 -2.85 -22.29
CA ARG A 65 -27.69 -2.47 -21.12
C ARG A 65 -27.75 -0.97 -20.94
N ILE A 66 -26.62 -0.28 -21.10
CA ILE A 66 -26.56 1.19 -21.03
C ILE A 66 -27.47 1.80 -22.10
N ASN A 67 -27.47 1.25 -23.31
CA ASN A 67 -28.34 1.71 -24.37
C ASN A 67 -29.82 1.43 -24.07
N GLN A 68 -30.16 0.26 -23.52
CA GLN A 68 -31.53 -0.09 -23.15
C GLN A 68 -32.09 0.81 -22.02
N ASP A 69 -31.30 1.07 -20.99
CA ASP A 69 -31.76 1.79 -19.80
C ASP A 69 -31.69 3.32 -19.94
N PHE A 70 -30.74 3.83 -20.74
CA PHE A 70 -30.45 5.27 -20.83
C PHE A 70 -30.53 5.86 -22.23
N GLU A 71 -30.77 5.04 -23.26
CA GLU A 71 -30.81 5.46 -24.68
C GLU A 71 -29.51 6.15 -25.13
N ILE A 72 -28.37 5.69 -24.59
CA ILE A 72 -27.04 6.22 -24.90
C ILE A 72 -26.15 5.12 -25.47
N TYR A 73 -25.49 5.43 -26.58
CA TYR A 73 -24.43 4.59 -27.15
C TYR A 73 -23.06 5.19 -26.85
N LEU A 74 -22.24 4.50 -26.05
CA LEU A 74 -20.90 4.97 -25.71
C LEU A 74 -19.90 4.45 -26.77
N PRO A 75 -19.07 5.31 -27.35
CA PRO A 75 -17.94 4.86 -28.15
C PRO A 75 -17.07 3.89 -27.35
N LYS A 76 -16.53 2.85 -28.01
CA LYS A 76 -15.63 1.86 -27.38
C LYS A 76 -14.41 2.51 -26.68
N GLU A 77 -13.99 3.67 -27.17
CA GLU A 77 -12.91 4.47 -26.59
C GLU A 77 -13.27 5.09 -25.24
N GLU A 78 -14.56 5.39 -24.97
CA GLU A 78 -15.02 5.84 -23.65
C GLU A 78 -14.96 4.71 -22.62
N PHE A 79 -15.28 3.48 -23.02
CA PHE A 79 -15.06 2.31 -22.16
C PHE A 79 -13.58 2.09 -21.86
N ALA A 80 -12.70 2.34 -22.84
CA ALA A 80 -11.27 2.19 -22.63
C ALA A 80 -10.78 3.18 -21.59
N TRP A 81 -11.17 4.44 -21.75
CA TRP A 81 -10.86 5.50 -20.79
C TRP A 81 -11.41 5.18 -19.40
N LEU A 82 -12.65 4.68 -19.31
CA LEU A 82 -13.27 4.29 -18.05
C LEU A 82 -12.51 3.14 -17.39
N HIS A 83 -12.23 2.07 -18.12
CA HIS A 83 -11.50 0.90 -17.63
C HIS A 83 -10.12 1.30 -17.11
N LEU A 84 -9.32 1.98 -17.93
CA LEU A 84 -7.98 2.45 -17.57
C LEU A 84 -8.00 3.37 -16.33
N SER A 85 -8.97 4.28 -16.25
CA SER A 85 -9.11 5.19 -15.10
C SER A 85 -9.43 4.44 -13.80
N ILE A 86 -10.17 3.33 -13.89
CA ILE A 86 -10.54 2.49 -12.75
C ILE A 86 -9.34 1.65 -12.31
N ILE A 87 -8.69 0.93 -13.24
CA ILE A 87 -7.57 0.04 -12.90
C ILE A 87 -6.30 0.82 -12.51
N ALA A 88 -6.20 2.10 -12.85
CA ALA A 88 -5.12 2.97 -12.37
C ALA A 88 -5.24 3.33 -10.87
N LYS A 89 -6.36 3.02 -10.22
CA LYS A 89 -6.47 3.07 -8.75
C LYS A 89 -6.00 1.72 -8.21
N ARG A 90 -4.74 1.61 -7.79
CA ARG A 90 -4.12 0.36 -7.32
C ARG A 90 -4.50 0.03 -5.88
N THR A 91 -4.47 -1.25 -5.52
CA THR A 91 -4.66 -1.71 -4.14
C THR A 91 -3.32 -2.09 -3.52
N ILE A 92 -3.33 -2.61 -2.29
CA ILE A 92 -2.14 -3.02 -1.53
C ILE A 92 -2.19 -4.48 -1.08
N ASP A 93 -3.27 -5.20 -1.35
CA ASP A 93 -3.60 -6.48 -0.71
C ASP A 93 -3.42 -7.69 -1.65
N ARG A 94 -3.14 -7.46 -2.93
CA ARG A 94 -3.08 -8.51 -3.98
C ARG A 94 -1.87 -8.35 -4.89
N SER A 95 -0.71 -8.84 -4.46
CA SER A 95 0.54 -8.76 -5.22
C SER A 95 0.46 -9.43 -6.59
N ASP A 96 -0.30 -10.53 -6.73
CA ASP A 96 -0.54 -11.24 -7.98
C ASP A 96 -1.20 -10.35 -9.06
N GLN A 97 -2.14 -9.50 -8.65
CA GLN A 97 -2.82 -8.55 -9.53
C GLN A 97 -1.92 -7.36 -9.89
N GLU A 98 -1.07 -6.90 -8.97
CA GLU A 98 -0.10 -5.84 -9.25
C GLU A 98 1.00 -6.29 -10.22
N ILE A 99 1.48 -7.53 -10.08
CA ILE A 99 2.40 -8.17 -11.02
C ILE A 99 1.77 -8.21 -12.41
N THR A 100 0.53 -8.71 -12.50
CA THR A 100 -0.20 -8.84 -13.76
C THR A 100 -0.40 -7.47 -14.43
N PHE A 101 -0.81 -6.46 -13.67
CA PHE A 101 -0.95 -5.09 -14.16
C PHE A 101 0.39 -4.53 -14.67
N GLY A 102 1.47 -4.68 -13.89
CA GLY A 102 2.80 -4.23 -14.28
C GLY A 102 3.28 -4.89 -15.57
N GLN A 103 3.12 -6.21 -15.72
CA GLN A 103 3.53 -6.95 -16.91
C GLN A 103 2.80 -6.51 -18.18
N ARG A 104 1.51 -6.16 -18.08
CA ARG A 104 0.67 -5.81 -19.23
C ARG A 104 0.77 -4.35 -19.63
N PHE A 105 0.86 -3.44 -18.66
CA PHE A 105 0.76 -2.00 -18.90
C PHE A 105 2.09 -1.25 -18.81
N ASN A 106 3.16 -1.84 -18.26
CA ASN A 106 4.46 -1.17 -18.20
C ASN A 106 5.11 -1.05 -19.58
N CYS A 107 4.95 0.11 -20.21
CA CYS A 107 5.57 0.46 -21.48
C CYS A 107 6.78 1.41 -21.32
N TRP A 108 7.21 1.70 -20.09
CA TRP A 108 8.23 2.72 -19.80
C TRP A 108 9.55 2.09 -19.39
N SER A 109 10.58 2.30 -20.22
CA SER A 109 11.96 1.95 -19.88
C SER A 109 12.43 2.79 -18.69
N GLY A 110 13.18 2.18 -17.77
CA GLY A 110 13.77 2.90 -16.63
C GLY A 110 13.08 2.62 -15.30
N LEU A 111 11.83 2.16 -15.29
CA LEU A 111 11.08 1.96 -14.03
C LEU A 111 11.73 0.94 -13.11
N GLU A 112 12.24 -0.16 -13.66
CA GLU A 112 12.95 -1.18 -12.89
C GLU A 112 14.16 -0.59 -12.15
N GLN A 113 14.94 0.28 -12.81
CA GLN A 113 16.07 0.95 -12.18
C GLN A 113 15.63 1.95 -11.11
N VAL A 114 14.52 2.67 -11.32
CA VAL A 114 13.96 3.58 -10.32
C VAL A 114 13.53 2.81 -9.07
N VAL A 115 12.76 1.74 -9.25
CA VAL A 115 12.28 0.91 -8.14
C VAL A 115 13.45 0.27 -7.38
N SER A 116 14.41 -0.29 -8.10
CA SER A 116 15.63 -0.85 -7.50
C SER A 116 16.43 0.20 -6.73
N ALA A 117 16.56 1.43 -7.25
CA ALA A 117 17.23 2.51 -6.55
C ALA A 117 16.54 2.89 -5.24
N TYR A 118 15.20 2.95 -5.21
CA TYR A 118 14.46 3.23 -3.98
C TYR A 118 14.66 2.13 -2.93
N LEU A 119 14.53 0.87 -3.35
CA LEU A 119 14.58 -0.29 -2.46
C LEU A 119 16.01 -0.75 -2.12
N SER A 120 17.04 -0.07 -2.65
CA SER A 120 18.45 -0.34 -2.32
C SER A 120 18.89 0.25 -0.98
N ASP A 121 18.04 1.05 -0.33
CA ASP A 121 18.33 1.58 1.01
C ASP A 121 18.50 0.42 2.02
N PRO A 122 19.55 0.42 2.87
CA PRO A 122 19.77 -0.60 3.89
C PRO A 122 18.56 -0.85 4.81
N PHE A 123 17.67 0.13 4.94
CA PHE A 123 16.39 -0.03 5.61
C PHE A 123 15.60 -1.26 5.14
N PHE A 124 15.68 -1.61 3.86
CA PHE A 124 14.92 -2.70 3.25
C PHE A 124 15.61 -4.09 3.34
N GLU A 125 16.74 -4.23 4.04
CA GLU A 125 17.52 -5.48 4.07
C GLU A 125 16.71 -6.70 4.55
N GLN A 126 15.75 -6.50 5.47
CA GLN A 126 14.89 -7.56 6.01
C GLN A 126 13.51 -7.64 5.33
N TRP A 127 13.26 -6.80 4.33
CA TRP A 127 11.99 -6.71 3.64
C TRP A 127 11.97 -7.61 2.40
N ASP A 128 10.77 -8.03 2.00
CA ASP A 128 10.57 -8.66 0.70
C ASP A 128 10.55 -7.58 -0.39
N THR A 129 11.74 -7.19 -0.86
CA THR A 129 11.90 -6.13 -1.86
C THR A 129 11.28 -6.47 -3.21
N ASP A 130 11.09 -7.76 -3.52
CA ASP A 130 10.44 -8.18 -4.76
C ASP A 130 8.95 -7.84 -4.72
N ILE A 131 8.27 -8.20 -3.62
CA ILE A 131 6.87 -7.84 -3.39
C ILE A 131 6.70 -6.30 -3.36
N LEU A 132 7.54 -5.59 -2.60
CA LEU A 132 7.48 -4.12 -2.56
C LEU A 132 7.70 -3.51 -3.95
N GLY A 133 8.61 -4.09 -4.74
CA GLY A 133 8.91 -3.66 -6.09
C GLY A 133 7.71 -3.79 -7.02
N HIS A 134 6.89 -4.82 -6.86
CA HIS A 134 5.66 -4.98 -7.65
C HIS A 134 4.63 -3.88 -7.36
N PHE A 135 4.37 -3.56 -6.09
CA PHE A 135 3.47 -2.45 -5.71
C PHE A 135 3.99 -1.09 -6.16
N MET A 136 5.30 -0.86 -6.02
CA MET A 136 5.91 0.40 -6.45
C MET A 136 5.86 0.56 -7.98
N THR A 137 6.15 -0.52 -8.71
CA THR A 137 6.06 -0.55 -10.18
C THR A 137 4.63 -0.28 -10.63
N SER A 138 3.64 -0.97 -10.06
CA SER A 138 2.24 -0.78 -10.45
C SER A 138 1.73 0.62 -10.11
N PHE A 139 2.17 1.19 -8.98
CA PHE A 139 1.91 2.60 -8.66
C PHE A 139 2.45 3.52 -9.77
N PHE A 140 3.72 3.43 -10.14
CA PHE A 140 4.29 4.31 -11.17
C PHE A 140 3.63 4.12 -12.53
N VAL A 141 3.40 2.87 -12.94
CA VAL A 141 2.68 2.55 -14.18
C VAL A 141 1.29 3.18 -14.16
N SER A 142 0.57 3.13 -13.03
CA SER A 142 -0.75 3.76 -12.91
C SER A 142 -0.71 5.28 -13.11
N ARG A 143 0.30 5.96 -12.54
CA ARG A 143 0.48 7.41 -12.69
C ARG A 143 0.81 7.78 -14.13
N LEU A 144 1.61 6.96 -14.81
CA LEU A 144 2.00 7.19 -16.19
C LEU A 144 0.87 6.86 -17.19
N VAL A 145 0.03 5.87 -16.88
CA VAL A 145 -1.24 5.63 -17.59
C VAL A 145 -2.14 6.86 -17.46
N ASN A 146 -2.31 7.38 -16.23
CA ASN A 146 -3.08 8.60 -16.02
C ASN A 146 -2.49 9.81 -16.76
N GLU A 147 -1.16 10.02 -16.74
CA GLU A 147 -0.53 11.10 -17.52
C GLU A 147 -0.82 10.96 -19.01
N ALA A 148 -0.78 9.74 -19.55
CA ALA A 148 -1.04 9.46 -20.96
C ALA A 148 -2.51 9.67 -21.35
N LEU A 149 -3.45 9.47 -20.42
CA LEU A 149 -4.87 9.75 -20.62
C LEU A 149 -5.19 11.24 -20.46
N SER A 150 -4.81 11.80 -19.31
CA SER A 150 -4.97 13.19 -18.92
C SER A 150 -4.29 13.41 -17.56
N PRO A 151 -3.31 14.32 -17.45
CA PRO A 151 -2.63 14.62 -16.18
C PRO A 151 -3.56 14.96 -15.02
N LEU A 152 -4.74 15.51 -15.30
CA LEU A 152 -5.76 15.81 -14.28
C LEU A 152 -6.22 14.58 -13.48
N LEU A 153 -6.06 13.36 -14.00
CA LEU A 153 -6.40 12.12 -13.29
C LEU A 153 -5.46 11.81 -12.13
N ASN A 154 -4.29 12.45 -12.10
CA ASN A 154 -3.32 12.36 -11.01
C ASN A 154 -3.52 13.41 -9.92
N LYS A 155 -4.47 14.35 -10.10
CA LYS A 155 -4.75 15.35 -9.05
C LYS A 155 -5.34 14.69 -7.82
N GLU A 156 -4.90 15.16 -6.67
CA GLU A 156 -5.42 14.74 -5.38
C GLU A 156 -6.29 15.83 -4.76
N LEU A 157 -7.18 15.39 -3.87
CA LEU A 157 -8.00 16.32 -3.09
C LEU A 157 -7.16 16.98 -2.00
N LYS A 158 -7.61 18.15 -1.54
CA LYS A 158 -6.90 18.91 -0.51
C LYS A 158 -6.68 18.10 0.76
N GLU A 159 -7.63 17.25 1.13
CA GLU A 159 -7.57 16.39 2.31
C GLU A 159 -6.39 15.42 2.28
N VAL A 160 -5.97 15.00 1.08
CA VAL A 160 -4.78 14.16 0.86
C VAL A 160 -3.53 14.95 1.22
N HIS A 161 -3.42 16.17 0.70
CA HIS A 161 -2.32 17.10 1.00
C HIS A 161 -2.26 17.45 2.49
N ASP A 162 -3.40 17.82 3.09
CA ASP A 162 -3.50 18.13 4.52
C ASP A 162 -3.08 16.93 5.39
N MET A 163 -3.38 15.70 4.97
CA MET A 163 -2.98 14.47 5.66
C MET A 163 -1.47 14.25 5.57
N VAL A 164 -0.90 14.42 4.38
CA VAL A 164 0.55 14.29 4.16
C VAL A 164 1.32 15.34 4.95
N GLU A 165 0.89 16.59 4.93
CA GLU A 165 1.54 17.69 5.67
C GLU A 165 1.54 17.44 7.18
N LYS A 166 0.42 16.94 7.72
CA LYS A 166 0.28 16.74 9.18
C LYS A 166 0.96 15.48 9.70
N LYS A 167 0.95 14.39 8.93
CA LYS A 167 1.38 13.07 9.43
C LYS A 167 2.60 12.50 8.73
N HIS A 168 2.92 12.96 7.52
CA HIS A 168 3.93 12.34 6.67
C HIS A 168 4.96 13.36 6.12
N SER A 169 5.12 14.53 6.76
CA SER A 169 5.88 15.65 6.20
C SER A 169 7.36 15.35 5.92
N GLN A 170 8.02 14.54 6.75
CA GLN A 170 9.43 14.18 6.56
C GLN A 170 9.61 13.21 5.41
N ILE A 171 8.87 12.09 5.42
CA ILE A 171 8.92 11.10 4.35
C ILE A 171 8.46 11.69 3.01
N HIS A 172 7.51 12.62 3.03
CA HIS A 172 7.08 13.33 1.85
C HIS A 172 8.24 14.06 1.20
N LYS A 173 9.04 14.82 1.96
CA LYS A 173 10.22 15.52 1.42
C LYS A 173 11.24 14.55 0.80
N ILE A 174 11.48 13.41 1.44
CA ILE A 174 12.37 12.35 0.92
C ILE A 174 11.84 11.83 -0.41
N ASN A 175 10.56 11.49 -0.45
CA ASN A 175 9.88 10.98 -1.64
C ASN A 175 9.84 12.01 -2.78
N THR A 176 9.48 13.26 -2.50
CA THR A 176 9.52 14.36 -3.48
C THR A 176 10.92 14.51 -4.08
N HIS A 177 11.96 14.48 -3.23
CA HIS A 177 13.34 14.56 -3.69
C HIS A 177 13.72 13.35 -4.57
N PHE A 178 13.37 12.13 -4.13
CA PHE A 178 13.61 10.91 -4.88
C PHE A 178 12.96 10.96 -6.27
N LEU A 179 11.67 11.33 -6.34
CA LEU A 179 10.93 11.43 -7.60
C LEU A 179 11.54 12.50 -8.53
N SER A 180 11.95 13.65 -7.99
CA SER A 180 12.57 14.70 -8.80
C SER A 180 13.90 14.25 -9.44
N THR A 181 14.70 13.48 -8.69
CA THR A 181 16.00 12.94 -9.14
C THR A 181 15.81 11.92 -10.28
N HIS A 182 14.67 11.24 -10.31
CA HIS A 182 14.31 10.23 -11.32
C HIS A 182 13.33 10.73 -12.38
N SER A 183 13.13 12.05 -12.51
CA SER A 183 12.18 12.69 -13.44
C SER A 183 12.36 12.32 -14.93
N LYS A 184 13.56 11.87 -15.33
CA LYS A 184 13.79 11.36 -16.70
C LYS A 184 13.08 10.03 -16.96
N ALA A 185 13.08 9.13 -15.97
CA ALA A 185 12.41 7.84 -16.05
C ALA A 185 10.93 7.93 -15.65
N LEU A 186 10.58 8.96 -14.86
CA LEU A 186 9.22 9.29 -14.45
C LEU A 186 8.82 10.65 -15.04
N PRO A 187 8.42 10.72 -16.33
CA PRO A 187 8.07 11.97 -17.02
C PRO A 187 6.69 12.50 -16.57
N ILE A 188 6.57 12.81 -15.29
CA ILE A 188 5.39 13.35 -14.62
C ILE A 188 5.33 14.86 -14.88
N SER A 189 4.18 15.37 -15.32
CA SER A 189 4.05 16.80 -15.60
C SER A 189 4.16 17.66 -14.33
N SER A 190 4.83 18.81 -14.44
CA SER A 190 5.14 19.67 -13.30
C SER A 190 3.90 20.19 -12.55
N SER A 191 2.76 20.31 -13.24
CA SER A 191 1.51 20.80 -12.68
C SER A 191 0.81 19.85 -11.70
N ILE A 192 1.20 18.56 -11.71
CA ILE A 192 0.62 17.52 -10.84
C ILE A 192 1.69 16.77 -10.06
N PHE A 193 2.95 17.21 -10.13
CA PHE A 193 4.06 16.52 -9.50
C PHE A 193 3.90 16.42 -7.98
N GLU A 194 3.40 17.49 -7.35
CA GLU A 194 3.11 17.50 -5.91
C GLU A 194 1.99 16.52 -5.55
N ASP A 195 0.94 16.43 -6.36
CA ASP A 195 -0.14 15.44 -6.17
C ASP A 195 0.39 14.01 -6.25
N VAL A 196 1.27 13.72 -7.22
CA VAL A 196 1.89 12.40 -7.35
C VAL A 196 2.84 12.11 -6.18
N ALA A 197 3.61 13.08 -5.70
CA ALA A 197 4.48 12.91 -4.54
C ALA A 197 3.69 12.64 -3.24
N ALA A 198 2.59 13.36 -3.04
CA ALA A 198 1.67 13.15 -1.93
C ALA A 198 1.06 11.74 -1.98
N SER A 199 0.52 11.35 -3.14
CA SER A 199 -0.05 10.01 -3.32
C SER A 199 0.96 8.89 -3.20
N PHE A 200 2.17 9.07 -3.72
CA PHE A 200 3.25 8.10 -3.57
C PHE A 200 3.60 7.89 -2.10
N THR A 201 3.67 8.99 -1.33
CA THR A 201 3.96 8.95 0.09
C THR A 201 2.94 8.14 0.87
N LEU A 202 1.65 8.39 0.65
CA LEU A 202 0.59 7.65 1.33
C LEU A 202 0.50 6.20 0.87
N TYR A 203 0.63 5.97 -0.43
CA TYR A 203 0.56 4.63 -0.99
C TYR A 203 1.69 3.75 -0.44
N MET A 204 2.93 4.24 -0.45
CA MET A 204 4.06 3.49 0.07
C MET A 204 3.99 3.32 1.59
N ASP A 205 3.49 4.29 2.36
CA ASP A 205 3.23 4.08 3.79
C ASP A 205 2.27 2.90 4.02
N MET A 206 1.16 2.84 3.27
CA MET A 206 0.21 1.72 3.37
C MET A 206 0.86 0.38 3.00
N VAL A 207 1.62 0.33 1.91
CA VAL A 207 2.36 -0.87 1.48
C VAL A 207 3.35 -1.30 2.57
N PHE A 208 4.12 -0.36 3.14
CA PHE A 208 5.10 -0.66 4.17
C PHE A 208 4.46 -1.18 5.45
N ARG A 209 3.32 -0.64 5.86
CA ARG A 209 2.58 -1.17 7.02
C ARG A 209 2.03 -2.57 6.77
N TYR A 210 1.56 -2.84 5.56
CA TYR A 210 0.95 -4.12 5.20
C TYR A 210 1.99 -5.24 5.04
N TYR A 211 3.13 -4.94 4.42
CA TYR A 211 4.20 -5.91 4.14
C TYR A 211 5.41 -5.79 5.06
N GLN A 212 5.22 -5.21 6.26
CA GLN A 212 6.31 -5.14 7.23
C GLN A 212 6.83 -6.54 7.59
N PRO A 213 8.14 -6.71 7.81
CA PRO A 213 8.70 -7.99 8.22
C PRO A 213 8.06 -8.51 9.51
N VAL A 214 7.72 -9.80 9.53
CA VAL A 214 7.23 -10.48 10.73
C VAL A 214 8.40 -10.69 11.68
N LYS A 215 8.33 -10.07 12.86
CA LYS A 215 9.35 -10.18 13.91
C LYS A 215 8.95 -11.18 14.99
N GLN A 216 9.94 -11.84 15.58
CA GLN A 216 9.80 -12.65 16.78
C GLN A 216 10.07 -11.78 18.02
N ILE A 217 9.06 -11.63 18.87
CA ILE A 217 9.08 -10.73 20.02
C ILE A 217 8.97 -11.55 21.30
N LEU A 218 10.00 -11.50 22.12
CA LEU A 218 10.05 -12.18 23.40
C LEU A 218 9.57 -11.26 24.54
N PHE A 219 8.55 -11.69 25.27
CA PHE A 219 8.05 -11.00 26.45
C PHE A 219 8.59 -11.65 27.73
N LEU A 220 9.43 -10.91 28.46
CA LEU A 220 9.95 -11.26 29.79
C LEU A 220 9.25 -10.42 30.86
N LEU A 221 8.16 -10.95 31.42
CA LEU A 221 7.26 -10.20 32.30
C LEU A 221 7.32 -10.72 33.74
N GLU A 222 7.49 -9.80 34.69
CA GLU A 222 7.48 -10.05 36.13
C GLU A 222 6.32 -9.32 36.83
N GLY A 223 5.92 -9.86 37.98
CA GLY A 223 4.94 -9.23 38.88
C GLY A 223 3.71 -10.10 39.14
N ASP A 224 2.64 -9.47 39.62
CA ASP A 224 1.38 -10.14 39.92
C ASP A 224 0.79 -10.84 38.69
N TYR A 225 0.22 -12.02 38.88
CA TYR A 225 -0.25 -12.85 37.77
C TYR A 225 -1.34 -12.16 36.95
N LEU A 226 -2.23 -11.35 37.54
CA LEU A 226 -3.27 -10.63 36.80
C LEU A 226 -2.66 -9.50 35.97
N VAL A 227 -1.66 -8.80 36.52
CA VAL A 227 -0.94 -7.75 35.80
C VAL A 227 -0.24 -8.35 34.58
N VAL A 228 0.49 -9.45 34.75
CA VAL A 228 1.16 -10.14 33.64
C VAL A 228 0.15 -10.62 32.59
N GLN A 229 -0.99 -11.20 32.99
CA GLN A 229 -2.00 -11.63 32.02
C GLN A 229 -2.64 -10.45 31.28
N SER A 230 -2.84 -9.30 31.93
CA SER A 230 -3.31 -8.07 31.27
C SER A 230 -2.35 -7.64 30.16
N ILE A 231 -1.05 -7.54 30.47
CA ILE A 231 -0.02 -7.18 29.48
C ILE A 231 0.00 -8.15 28.31
N ARG A 232 -0.17 -9.45 28.56
CA ARG A 232 -0.22 -10.48 27.50
C ARG A 232 -1.41 -10.29 26.56
N ILE A 233 -2.57 -9.90 27.07
CA ILE A 233 -3.75 -9.61 26.26
C ILE A 233 -3.50 -8.35 25.42
N GLU A 234 -3.05 -7.27 26.05
CA GLU A 234 -2.72 -6.01 25.35
C GLU A 234 -1.67 -6.24 24.25
N ALA A 235 -0.61 -6.99 24.52
CA ALA A 235 0.41 -7.32 23.53
C ALA A 235 -0.19 -8.04 22.31
N ARG A 236 -1.10 -9.01 22.52
CA ARG A 236 -1.78 -9.72 21.43
C ARG A 236 -2.67 -8.80 20.62
N GLU A 237 -3.45 -7.93 21.28
CA GLU A 237 -4.31 -6.96 20.60
C GLU A 237 -3.52 -5.93 19.80
N GLN A 238 -2.34 -5.54 20.28
CA GLN A 238 -1.53 -4.50 19.66
C GLN A 238 -0.60 -5.00 18.55
N LEU A 239 -0.14 -6.26 18.63
CA LEU A 239 0.96 -6.79 17.82
C LEU A 239 0.67 -8.18 17.20
N GLY A 240 -0.29 -8.93 17.75
CA GLY A 240 -0.48 -10.36 17.46
C GLY A 240 -0.91 -10.67 16.03
N ASP A 241 -1.51 -9.70 15.34
CA ASP A 241 -1.92 -9.87 13.94
C ASP A 241 -0.73 -9.82 12.95
N HIS A 242 0.41 -9.24 13.35
CA HIS A 242 1.54 -8.97 12.45
C HIS A 242 2.86 -9.61 12.91
N HIS A 243 2.97 -10.01 14.18
CA HIS A 243 4.22 -10.49 14.78
C HIS A 243 4.01 -11.77 15.59
N HIS A 244 5.08 -12.53 15.75
CA HIS A 244 5.08 -13.72 16.58
C HIS A 244 5.46 -13.35 18.02
N LEU A 245 4.50 -13.50 18.94
CA LEU A 245 4.67 -13.15 20.35
C LEU A 245 5.00 -14.38 21.18
N LEU A 246 6.17 -14.38 21.81
CA LEU A 246 6.65 -15.44 22.68
C LEU A 246 6.53 -14.98 24.12
N PHE A 247 5.83 -15.75 24.95
CA PHE A 247 5.70 -15.48 26.38
C PHE A 247 6.32 -16.64 27.15
N VAL A 248 7.41 -16.36 27.87
CA VAL A 248 8.13 -17.41 28.59
C VAL A 248 7.23 -18.06 29.63
N LYS A 249 7.17 -19.40 29.60
CA LYS A 249 6.59 -20.20 30.68
C LYS A 249 7.68 -20.56 31.68
N LEU A 250 7.27 -20.80 32.93
CA LEU A 250 8.17 -21.15 34.04
C LEU A 250 9.08 -22.37 33.77
N GLN A 251 8.72 -23.21 32.79
CA GLN A 251 9.46 -24.42 32.40
C GLN A 251 10.43 -24.18 31.21
N GLU A 252 10.41 -22.99 30.61
CA GLU A 252 11.11 -22.63 29.35
C GLU A 252 12.24 -21.61 29.60
N PHE A 253 12.53 -21.27 30.86
CA PHE A 253 13.62 -20.36 31.25
C PHE A 253 14.99 -21.09 31.21
N LEU A 254 15.30 -21.77 30.10
CA LEU A 254 16.64 -22.26 29.82
C LEU A 254 17.26 -21.31 28.79
N PRO A 255 18.37 -20.60 29.10
CA PRO A 255 19.05 -19.71 28.16
C PRO A 255 19.38 -20.38 26.82
N GLU A 256 19.63 -21.69 26.85
CA GLU A 256 19.89 -22.50 25.66
C GLU A 256 18.69 -22.60 24.70
N GLN A 257 17.46 -22.46 25.17
CA GLN A 257 16.25 -22.47 24.33
C GLN A 257 15.99 -21.09 23.71
N LEU A 258 16.26 -20.01 24.44
CA LEU A 258 16.15 -18.64 23.94
C LEU A 258 17.18 -18.33 22.84
N ASN A 259 18.36 -18.95 22.90
CA ASN A 259 19.40 -18.78 21.89
C ASN A 259 19.15 -19.52 20.57
N ASN A 260 18.20 -20.47 20.54
CA ASN A 260 17.89 -21.25 19.33
C ASN A 260 16.80 -20.59 18.46
N GLU A 261 16.02 -19.66 19.01
CA GLU A 261 15.06 -18.87 18.26
C GLU A 261 15.67 -17.49 17.97
N LYS A 262 15.64 -17.07 16.70
CA LYS A 262 16.10 -15.72 16.32
C LYS A 262 15.10 -14.69 16.87
N ILE A 263 15.34 -14.18 18.07
CA ILE A 263 14.55 -13.12 18.70
C ILE A 263 14.98 -11.78 18.09
N ASP A 264 14.00 -11.04 17.56
CA ASP A 264 14.25 -9.73 16.96
C ASP A 264 14.05 -8.58 17.97
N LEU A 265 13.25 -8.80 19.02
CA LEU A 265 13.03 -7.81 20.09
C LEU A 265 12.67 -8.47 21.42
N ILE A 266 13.26 -8.02 22.51
CA ILE A 266 12.86 -8.36 23.88
C ILE A 266 12.02 -7.23 24.47
N VAL A 267 10.84 -7.54 25.00
CA VAL A 267 10.00 -6.61 25.75
C VAL A 267 9.91 -7.06 27.20
N THR A 268 10.28 -6.20 28.13
CA THR A 268 10.26 -6.53 29.56
C THR A 268 9.73 -5.41 30.42
N ASN A 269 9.11 -5.74 31.55
CA ASN A 269 8.76 -4.77 32.60
C ASN A 269 9.71 -4.85 33.82
N TYR A 270 10.81 -5.60 33.70
CA TYR A 270 11.72 -5.89 34.80
C TYR A 270 13.17 -5.58 34.45
N ARG A 271 13.66 -4.48 35.01
CA ARG A 271 14.99 -3.92 34.71
C ARG A 271 16.16 -4.91 34.92
N PRO A 272 16.17 -5.80 35.94
CA PRO A 272 17.29 -6.71 36.14
C PRO A 272 17.57 -7.65 34.97
N TYR A 273 16.60 -7.96 34.10
CA TYR A 273 16.86 -8.71 32.87
C TYR A 273 17.78 -7.99 31.89
N LEU A 274 17.91 -6.66 32.02
CA LEU A 274 18.78 -5.83 31.18
C LEU A 274 20.22 -5.75 31.70
N SER A 275 20.47 -6.28 32.90
CA SER A 275 21.80 -6.28 33.52
C SER A 275 22.57 -7.56 33.22
N ASP A 276 21.98 -8.48 32.46
CA ASP A 276 22.61 -9.70 32.01
C ASP A 276 23.31 -9.43 30.67
N ASP A 277 24.64 -9.26 30.72
CA ASP A 277 25.49 -8.98 29.55
C ASP A 277 25.45 -10.09 28.47
N SER A 278 24.71 -11.18 28.70
CA SER A 278 24.54 -12.30 27.76
C SER A 278 23.47 -12.07 26.69
N LEU A 279 22.66 -11.01 26.77
CA LEU A 279 21.62 -10.70 25.79
C LEU A 279 22.13 -9.69 24.75
N GLU A 280 22.55 -10.17 23.58
CA GLU A 280 22.95 -9.32 22.44
C GLU A 280 21.76 -8.70 21.68
N THR A 281 20.53 -9.10 22.00
CA THR A 281 19.30 -8.66 21.32
C THR A 281 18.78 -7.33 21.86
N ASP A 282 18.31 -6.46 20.96
CA ASP A 282 17.62 -5.22 21.30
C ASP A 282 16.45 -5.46 22.28
N TYR A 283 16.24 -4.50 23.19
CA TYR A 283 15.18 -4.59 24.19
C TYR A 283 14.41 -3.28 24.39
N VAL A 284 13.18 -3.41 24.88
CA VAL A 284 12.31 -2.30 25.30
C VAL A 284 11.81 -2.56 26.72
N LEU A 285 12.11 -1.62 27.62
CA LEU A 285 11.61 -1.62 28.99
C LEU A 285 10.27 -0.88 29.05
N ILE A 286 9.20 -1.58 29.43
CA ILE A 286 7.86 -1.02 29.62
C ILE A 286 7.52 -0.91 31.11
N ASN A 287 6.53 -0.09 31.43
CA ASN A 287 5.99 -0.02 32.78
C ASN A 287 5.24 -1.31 33.16
N SER A 288 5.17 -1.64 34.46
CA SER A 288 4.36 -2.77 34.95
C SER A 288 2.86 -2.60 34.65
N GLN A 289 2.42 -1.37 34.42
CA GLN A 289 1.13 -1.05 33.78
C GLN A 289 1.47 -0.27 32.50
N PRO A 290 1.51 -0.94 31.34
CA PRO A 290 1.91 -0.31 30.10
C PRO A 290 1.00 0.86 29.73
N THR A 291 1.62 1.95 29.28
CA THR A 291 0.95 3.15 28.78
C THR A 291 0.93 3.14 27.26
N THR A 292 0.14 4.04 26.65
CA THR A 292 0.20 4.28 25.20
C THR A 292 1.62 4.55 24.72
N LYS A 293 2.42 5.28 25.50
CA LYS A 293 3.81 5.61 25.16
C LYS A 293 4.71 4.37 25.14
N ASP A 294 4.49 3.42 26.05
CA ASP A 294 5.23 2.16 26.08
C ASP A 294 4.95 1.36 24.80
N TRP A 295 3.68 1.25 24.41
CA TRP A 295 3.28 0.57 23.17
C TRP A 295 3.78 1.27 21.91
N THR A 296 3.79 2.61 21.88
CA THR A 296 4.40 3.38 20.79
C THR A 296 5.89 3.05 20.67
N MET A 297 6.63 3.03 21.77
CA MET A 297 8.06 2.69 21.78
C MET A 297 8.33 1.25 21.31
N VAL A 298 7.50 0.29 21.71
CA VAL A 298 7.60 -1.09 21.19
C VAL A 298 7.39 -1.12 19.67
N LYS A 299 6.33 -0.48 19.17
CA LYS A 299 6.04 -0.40 17.73
C LYS A 299 7.15 0.33 16.95
N HIS A 300 7.74 1.36 17.55
CA HIS A 300 8.88 2.08 16.98
C HIS A 300 10.07 1.16 16.70
N GLN A 301 10.44 0.35 17.71
CA GLN A 301 11.58 -0.54 17.59
C GLN A 301 11.32 -1.66 16.58
N LEU A 302 10.06 -2.07 16.44
CA LEU A 302 9.65 -3.07 15.44
C LEU A 302 9.66 -2.49 14.04
N ASN A 303 9.18 -1.27 13.85
CA ASN A 303 9.17 -0.60 12.56
C ASN A 303 9.33 0.93 12.75
N PRO A 304 10.54 1.48 12.57
CA PRO A 304 10.81 2.89 12.85
C PRO A 304 10.13 3.84 11.86
N LEU A 305 9.70 3.35 10.68
CA LEU A 305 8.87 4.14 9.78
C LEU A 305 7.56 4.55 10.44
N THR A 306 7.02 3.76 11.36
CA THR A 306 5.73 4.07 12.00
C THR A 306 5.73 5.38 12.79
N ASP A 307 6.90 5.81 13.29
CA ASP A 307 7.05 7.02 14.12
C ASP A 307 7.72 8.21 13.41
N GLN A 308 8.47 7.98 12.32
CA GLN A 308 8.74 9.07 11.36
C GLN A 308 7.43 9.61 10.73
N LEU A 309 6.32 8.93 11.00
CA LEU A 309 4.96 9.18 10.53
C LEU A 309 3.97 9.58 11.64
N SER A 310 4.45 9.87 12.84
CA SER A 310 3.61 10.45 13.90
C SER A 310 4.42 11.14 14.98
N PHE A 311 4.68 12.44 14.79
CA PHE A 311 4.86 13.42 15.86
C PHE A 311 4.23 14.75 15.44
#